data_AF-A0A4V3MJ55-F1
#
_entry.id   AF-A0A4V3MJ55-F1
#
_cell.length_a   1.000
_cell.length_b   1.000
_cell.length_c   1.000
_cell.angle_alpha   90.00
_cell.angle_beta   90.00
_cell.angle_gamma   90.00
#
_symmetry.space_group_name_H-M   'P 1'
#
loop_
_entity.id
_entity.type
_entity.pdbx_description
1 polymer ?
#
loop_
_entity_poly.entity_id
_entity_poly.type
_entity_poly.pdbx_seq_one_letter_code
_entity_poly.pdbx_strand_id
1 'polypeptide(L)'
;ENPDHAVARRARMADIVVTSASQGASTGDSYRTVDPGSLVLRAGRPVLIAAQGAMDLPARRIVVSWKDTREARRAVADALPLMAMADEVTIVAVDRNPDDWIRDSVKDAASFLAGHG
;
A
#
# COMPACT_ATOMS: atom_id res chain seq x y z
N GLU A 1 24.18 9.39 5.83
CA GLU A 1 22.95 8.95 6.53
C GLU A 1 22.28 7.90 5.65
N ASN A 2 21.74 6.82 6.20
CA ASN A 2 21.01 5.83 5.40
C ASN A 2 19.76 6.51 4.77
N PRO A 3 19.50 6.35 3.46
CA PRO A 3 18.40 7.03 2.78
C PRO A 3 17.02 6.79 3.41
N ASP A 4 16.72 5.57 3.86
CA ASP A 4 15.43 5.23 4.47
C ASP A 4 15.19 6.05 5.75
N HIS A 5 16.23 6.24 6.56
CA HIS A 5 16.15 7.04 7.78
C HIS A 5 15.89 8.51 7.48
N ALA A 6 16.57 9.05 6.48
CA ALA A 6 16.39 10.45 6.07
C ALA A 6 14.95 10.69 5.57
N VAL A 7 14.42 9.78 4.74
CA VAL A 7 13.05 9.86 4.22
C VAL A 7 12.01 9.66 5.34
N ALA A 8 12.17 8.64 6.18
CA ALA A 8 11.24 8.38 7.30
C ALA A 8 11.16 9.56 8.28
N ARG A 9 12.27 10.26 8.54
CA ARG A 9 12.25 11.48 9.37
C ARG A 9 11.41 12.58 8.73
N ARG A 10 11.48 12.74 7.40
CA ARG A 10 10.70 13.74 6.66
C ARG A 10 9.24 13.35 6.48
N ALA A 11 8.92 12.06 6.45
CA ALA A 11 7.56 11.55 6.39
C ALA A 11 6.67 12.08 7.52
N ARG A 12 7.24 12.50 8.67
CA ARG A 12 6.48 13.13 9.77
C ARG A 12 5.73 14.41 9.38
N MET A 13 6.13 15.05 8.29
CA MET A 13 5.55 16.31 7.77
C MET A 13 4.83 16.11 6.43
N ALA A 14 4.56 14.85 6.04
CA ALA A 14 3.93 14.52 4.77
C ALA A 14 2.75 13.58 4.99
N ASP A 15 1.74 13.66 4.13
CA ASP A 15 0.59 12.76 4.15
C ASP A 15 0.88 11.43 3.44
N ILE A 16 1.78 11.43 2.45
CA ILE A 16 2.17 10.27 1.65
C ILE A 16 3.65 10.36 1.27
N VAL A 17 4.33 9.21 1.20
CA VAL A 17 5.68 9.08 0.65
C VAL A 17 5.58 8.42 -0.72
N VAL A 18 6.10 9.07 -1.76
CA VAL A 18 6.17 8.49 -3.11
C VAL A 18 7.62 8.10 -3.42
N THR A 19 7.83 6.86 -3.85
CA THR A 19 9.15 6.32 -4.24
C THR A 19 9.01 5.46 -5.50
N SER A 20 10.13 5.08 -6.11
CA SER A 20 10.15 4.14 -7.24
C SER A 20 10.36 2.70 -6.77
N ALA A 21 9.92 1.75 -7.60
CA ALA A 21 10.23 0.34 -7.41
C ALA A 21 11.72 0.04 -7.66
N SER A 22 12.29 -0.88 -6.87
CA SER A 22 13.62 -1.44 -7.12
C SER A 22 13.66 -2.17 -8.46
N GLN A 23 14.76 -2.03 -9.20
CA GLN A 23 14.94 -2.68 -10.50
C GLN A 23 15.36 -4.15 -10.32
N GLY A 24 14.38 -5.06 -10.43
CA GLY A 24 14.62 -6.50 -10.36
C GLY A 24 15.07 -7.01 -8.98
N ALA A 25 15.62 -8.23 -8.94
CA ALA A 25 16.16 -8.84 -7.71
C ALA A 25 17.49 -8.20 -7.25
N SER A 26 17.97 -7.18 -7.96
CA SER A 26 19.12 -6.39 -7.52
C SER A 26 18.69 -5.61 -6.29
N THR A 27 19.21 -6.03 -5.13
CA THR A 27 19.35 -5.14 -3.99
C THR A 27 20.18 -3.96 -4.49
N GLY A 28 19.54 -2.83 -4.79
CA GLY A 28 20.25 -1.59 -5.00
C GLY A 28 21.19 -1.35 -3.81
N ASP A 29 22.26 -0.60 -4.01
CA ASP A 29 23.11 -0.19 -2.90
C ASP A 29 22.22 0.54 -1.88
N SER A 30 21.99 -0.10 -0.72
CA SER A 30 21.11 0.40 0.35
C SER A 30 21.63 1.67 1.00
N TYR A 31 22.86 2.07 0.64
CA TYR A 31 23.44 3.36 1.00
C TYR A 31 23.12 4.46 -0.01
N ARG A 32 22.65 4.11 -1.21
CA ARG A 32 22.36 5.03 -2.33
C ARG A 32 20.89 5.06 -2.74
N THR A 33 20.13 4.04 -2.39
CA THR A 33 18.72 3.89 -2.78
C THR A 33 17.86 3.60 -1.57
N VAL A 34 16.62 4.08 -1.61
CA VAL A 34 15.62 3.76 -0.60
C VAL A 34 15.13 2.34 -0.86
N ASP A 35 15.17 1.50 0.16
CA ASP A 35 14.55 0.16 0.09
C ASP A 35 13.08 0.28 0.46
N PRO A 36 12.12 0.01 -0.45
CA PRO A 36 10.70 0.16 -0.15
C PRO A 36 10.24 -0.71 1.02
N GLY A 37 10.82 -1.90 1.19
CA GLY A 37 10.49 -2.82 2.29
C GLY A 37 10.89 -2.27 3.66
N SER A 38 12.10 -1.77 3.81
CA SER A 38 12.58 -1.07 5.00
C SER A 38 11.79 0.23 5.24
N LEU A 39 11.49 0.98 4.17
CA LEU A 39 10.78 2.25 4.27
C LEU A 39 9.35 2.08 4.80
N VAL A 40 8.56 1.10 4.30
CA VAL A 40 7.18 0.88 4.78
C VAL A 40 7.11 0.58 6.27
N LEU A 41 8.15 -0.06 6.82
CA LEU A 41 8.23 -0.37 8.26
C LEU A 41 8.60 0.86 9.11
N ARG A 42 9.17 1.92 8.50
CA ARG A 42 9.73 3.08 9.21
C ARG A 42 8.97 4.38 8.99
N ALA A 43 8.33 4.55 7.84
CA ALA A 43 7.74 5.82 7.41
C ALA A 43 6.60 6.27 8.34
N GLY A 44 5.82 5.33 8.89
CA GLY A 44 4.64 5.63 9.70
C GLY A 44 3.58 6.42 8.94
N ARG A 45 3.67 6.41 7.60
CA ARG A 45 2.82 7.07 6.62
C ARG A 45 2.61 6.10 5.44
N PRO A 46 1.54 6.29 4.66
CA PRO A 46 1.32 5.54 3.43
C PRO A 46 2.52 5.71 2.48
N VAL A 47 2.97 4.62 1.87
CA VAL A 47 4.04 4.62 0.86
C VAL A 47 3.46 4.17 -0.47
N LEU A 48 3.54 5.04 -1.47
CA LEU A 48 3.19 4.75 -2.85
C LEU A 48 4.47 4.43 -3.63
N ILE A 49 4.56 3.20 -4.12
CA ILE A 49 5.65 2.76 -4.98
C ILE A 49 5.19 2.93 -6.42
N ALA A 50 5.66 3.97 -7.09
CA ALA A 50 5.35 4.24 -8.49
C ALA A 50 6.13 3.28 -9.41
N ALA A 51 5.44 2.79 -10.45
CA ALA A 51 6.09 2.05 -11.52
C ALA A 51 7.07 2.96 -12.26
N GLN A 52 8.18 2.39 -12.75
CA GLN A 52 9.17 3.19 -13.45
C GLN A 52 8.59 3.74 -14.76
N GLY A 53 8.77 5.04 -14.99
CA GLY A 53 8.24 5.72 -16.17
C GLY A 53 6.74 6.01 -16.09
N ALA A 54 6.07 5.73 -14.97
CA ALA A 54 4.70 6.18 -14.75
C ALA A 54 4.66 7.71 -14.68
N MET A 55 3.94 8.32 -15.63
CA MET A 55 3.70 9.76 -15.68
C MET A 55 2.37 10.14 -15.02
N ASP A 56 1.46 9.17 -14.94
CA ASP A 56 0.15 9.26 -14.32
C ASP A 56 -0.17 8.00 -13.51
N LEU A 57 -1.22 8.10 -12.69
CA LEU A 57 -1.77 6.99 -11.90
C LEU A 57 -3.28 6.97 -12.12
N PRO A 58 -3.75 6.47 -13.27
CA PRO A 58 -5.17 6.27 -13.49
C PRO A 58 -5.63 5.10 -12.62
N ALA A 59 -6.00 5.39 -11.37
CA ALA A 59 -6.39 4.42 -10.34
C ALA A 59 -7.77 3.78 -10.60
N ARG A 60 -8.10 3.48 -11.87
CA ARG A 60 -9.42 3.00 -12.31
C ARG A 60 -9.79 1.63 -11.76
N ARG A 61 -8.79 0.76 -11.61
CA ARG A 61 -8.98 -0.60 -11.09
C ARG A 61 -7.96 -0.85 -10.02
N ILE A 62 -8.43 -1.12 -8.80
CA ILE A 62 -7.58 -1.35 -7.64
C ILE A 62 -7.79 -2.76 -7.13
N VAL A 63 -6.69 -3.44 -6.82
CA VAL A 63 -6.72 -4.73 -6.14
C VAL A 63 -6.20 -4.53 -4.72
N VAL A 64 -7.00 -4.94 -3.74
CA VAL A 64 -6.62 -4.95 -2.32
C VAL A 64 -6.29 -6.39 -1.94
N SER A 65 -5.00 -6.64 -1.65
CA SER A 65 -4.57 -7.89 -1.02
C SER A 65 -4.96 -7.87 0.45
N TRP A 66 -5.98 -8.65 0.82
CA TRP A 66 -6.58 -8.61 2.14
C TRP A 66 -6.13 -9.77 3.02
N LYS A 67 -5.73 -9.41 4.24
CA LYS A 67 -5.64 -10.30 5.39
C LYS A 67 -6.18 -9.50 6.57
N ASP A 68 -6.97 -10.12 7.44
CA ASP A 68 -7.59 -9.40 8.55
C ASP A 68 -6.55 -9.03 9.65
N THR A 69 -5.77 -7.99 9.39
CA THR A 69 -4.71 -7.48 10.27
C THR A 69 -4.83 -5.97 10.43
N ARG A 70 -4.16 -5.44 11.46
CA ARG A 70 -4.08 -3.99 11.67
C ARG A 70 -3.42 -3.27 10.49
N GLU A 71 -2.42 -3.88 9.86
CA GLU A 71 -1.70 -3.33 8.72
C GLU A 71 -2.61 -3.22 7.49
N ALA A 72 -3.36 -4.28 7.16
CA ALA A 72 -4.24 -4.27 6.00
C ALA A 72 -5.37 -3.24 6.16
N ARG A 73 -6.01 -3.19 7.33
CA ARG A 73 -7.04 -2.18 7.64
C ARG A 73 -6.50 -0.76 7.50
N ARG A 74 -5.29 -0.51 8.02
CA ARG A 74 -4.63 0.80 7.89
C ARG A 74 -4.31 1.11 6.42
N ALA A 75 -3.75 0.17 5.67
CA ALA A 75 -3.45 0.36 4.25
C ALA A 75 -4.72 0.68 3.44
N VAL A 76 -5.84 0.03 3.74
CA VAL A 76 -7.14 0.30 3.11
C VAL A 76 -7.64 1.71 3.47
N ALA A 77 -7.63 2.07 4.76
CA ALA A 77 -8.05 3.39 5.22
C ALA A 77 -7.20 4.52 4.61
N ASP A 78 -5.88 4.33 4.57
CA ASP A 78 -4.91 5.27 4.01
C ASP A 78 -5.10 5.48 2.50
N ALA A 79 -5.59 4.46 1.79
CA ALA A 79 -5.79 4.48 0.35
C ALA A 79 -7.21 4.87 -0.09
N LEU A 80 -8.11 5.20 0.85
CA LEU A 80 -9.49 5.61 0.54
C LEU A 80 -9.60 6.68 -0.56
N PRO A 81 -8.78 7.76 -0.59
CA PRO A 81 -8.86 8.73 -1.67
C PRO A 81 -8.60 8.15 -3.05
N LEU A 82 -7.74 7.12 -3.15
CA LEU A 82 -7.48 6.41 -4.41
C LEU A 82 -8.66 5.50 -4.77
N MET A 83 -9.25 4.83 -3.79
CA MET A 83 -10.38 3.92 -3.99
C MET A 83 -11.65 4.67 -4.43
N ALA A 84 -11.91 5.84 -3.87
CA ALA A 84 -13.05 6.69 -4.27
C ALA A 84 -12.95 7.22 -5.72
N MET A 85 -11.76 7.16 -6.33
CA MET A 85 -11.55 7.51 -7.74
C MET A 85 -11.59 6.28 -8.66
N ALA A 86 -11.69 5.07 -8.11
CA ALA A 86 -11.68 3.83 -8.88
C ALA A 86 -13.05 3.55 -9.49
N ASP A 87 -13.04 2.99 -10.71
CA ASP A 87 -14.23 2.44 -11.34
C ASP A 87 -14.59 1.08 -10.71
N GLU A 88 -13.57 0.34 -10.24
CA GLU A 88 -13.73 -0.99 -9.64
C GLU A 88 -12.64 -1.27 -8.59
N VAL A 89 -13.05 -1.82 -7.44
CA VAL A 89 -12.13 -2.32 -6.40
C VAL A 89 -12.38 -3.80 -6.17
N THR A 90 -11.35 -4.63 -6.37
CA THR A 90 -11.38 -6.07 -6.10
C THR A 90 -10.62 -6.37 -4.81
N ILE A 91 -11.29 -6.94 -3.82
CA ILE A 91 -10.66 -7.41 -2.59
C ILE A 91 -10.35 -8.89 -2.71
N VAL A 92 -9.10 -9.28 -2.49
CA VAL A 92 -8.62 -10.66 -2.62
C VAL A 92 -7.98 -11.12 -1.32
N ALA A 93 -8.55 -12.15 -0.70
CA ALA A 93 -7.90 -12.88 0.39
C ALA A 93 -7.35 -14.21 -0.13
N VAL A 94 -6.14 -14.57 0.32
CA VAL A 94 -5.48 -15.83 -0.03
C VAL A 94 -5.18 -16.59 1.25
N ASP A 95 -5.78 -17.78 1.38
CA ASP A 95 -5.54 -18.70 2.48
C ASP A 95 -5.50 -20.15 1.96
N ARG A 96 -4.81 -21.05 2.68
CA ARG A 96 -4.74 -22.47 2.34
C ARG A 96 -6.05 -23.20 2.61
N ASN A 97 -6.78 -22.78 3.65
CA ASN A 97 -8.06 -23.36 4.04
C ASN A 97 -9.03 -22.25 4.42
N PRO A 98 -9.60 -21.53 3.43
CA PRO A 98 -10.48 -20.40 3.69
C PRO A 98 -11.75 -20.85 4.42
N ASP A 99 -11.97 -20.29 5.60
CA ASP A 99 -13.14 -20.50 6.43
C ASP A 99 -14.12 -19.32 6.35
N ASP A 100 -15.22 -19.40 7.11
CA ASP A 100 -16.25 -18.36 7.12
C ASP A 100 -15.72 -17.04 7.71
N TRP A 101 -14.79 -17.10 8.65
CA TRP A 101 -14.15 -15.90 9.22
C TRP A 101 -13.43 -15.09 8.14
N ILE A 102 -12.63 -15.74 7.28
CA ILE A 102 -11.94 -15.05 6.19
C ILE A 102 -12.96 -14.44 5.22
N ARG A 103 -14.01 -15.18 4.86
CA ARG A 103 -15.06 -14.70 3.95
C ARG A 103 -15.79 -13.49 4.50
N ASP A 104 -16.13 -13.50 5.78
CA ASP A 104 -16.82 -12.40 6.44
C ASP A 104 -15.90 -11.19 6.57
N SER A 105 -14.61 -11.37 6.89
CA SER A 105 -13.65 -10.25 6.91
C SER A 105 -13.51 -9.54 5.56
N VAL A 106 -13.62 -10.27 4.44
CA VAL A 106 -13.60 -9.70 3.09
C VAL A 106 -14.90 -8.93 2.81
N LYS A 107 -16.06 -9.45 3.23
CA LYS A 107 -17.35 -8.74 3.11
C LYS A 107 -17.37 -7.46 3.95
N ASP A 108 -16.79 -7.49 5.14
CA ASP A 108 -16.69 -6.33 6.02
C ASP A 108 -15.79 -5.25 5.40
N ALA A 109 -14.65 -5.64 4.83
CA ALA A 109 -13.78 -4.72 4.09
C ALA A 109 -14.49 -4.12 2.86
N ALA A 110 -15.25 -4.93 2.11
CA ALA A 110 -16.03 -4.46 0.98
C ALA A 110 -17.13 -3.47 1.42
N SER A 111 -17.82 -3.77 2.51
CA SER A 111 -18.86 -2.90 3.08
C SER A 111 -18.28 -1.58 3.58
N PHE A 112 -17.10 -1.62 4.21
CA PHE A 112 -16.37 -0.43 4.62
C PHE A 112 -16.05 0.47 3.42
N LEU A 113 -15.54 -0.09 2.33
CA LEU A 113 -15.21 0.66 1.13
C LEU A 113 -16.44 1.24 0.43
N ALA A 114 -17.52 0.45 0.32
CA ALA A 114 -18.79 0.93 -0.24
C ALA A 114 -19.35 2.17 0.50
N GLY A 115 -19.00 2.34 1.78
CA GLY A 115 -19.35 3.53 2.56
C GLY A 115 -18.52 4.78 2.28
N HIS A 116 -17.42 4.67 1.51
CA HIS A 116 -16.44 5.75 1.29
C HIS A 116 -16.24 6.15 -0.18
N GLY A 117 -17.07 5.62 -1.10
CA GLY A 117 -16.99 5.90 -2.53
C GLY A 117 -16.59 4.68 -3.33
#